data_AF-A0A239AY23-F1
#
_entry.id   AF-A0A239AY23-F1
#
_cell.length_a   1.000
_cell.length_b   1.000
_cell.length_c   1.000
_cell.angle_alpha   90.00
_cell.angle_beta   90.00
_cell.angle_gamma   90.00
#
_symmetry.space_group_name_H-M   'P 1'
#
loop_
_entity.id
_entity.type
_entity.pdbx_description
1 polymer ?
#
loop_
_entity_poly.entity_id
_entity_poly.type
_entity_poly.pdbx_seq_one_letter_code
_entity_poly.pdbx_strand_id
1 'polypeptide(L)'
;MHKHLGKIESVRFGLGGYQDQCIGLTVHLASGGSGVADFFGPYCPGLIEVNERTKWTEEDRDKELASTMRRIADLLVRAKKSEVSALAGVPVEIEFEGNLLKSWRILDEVL
;
A
#
# COMPACT_ATOMS: atom_id res chain seq x y z
N MET A 1 1.20 -0.98 -21.90
CA MET A 1 0.69 -0.43 -20.63
C MET A 1 -0.77 -0.06 -20.83
N HIS A 2 -1.63 -0.35 -19.86
CA HIS A 2 -3.04 0.00 -19.94
C HIS A 2 -3.55 0.46 -18.56
N LYS A 3 -4.47 1.42 -18.57
CA LYS A 3 -5.03 2.03 -17.36
C LYS A 3 -6.50 1.68 -17.23
N HIS A 4 -6.94 1.43 -16.01
CA HIS A 4 -8.32 1.10 -15.67
C HIS A 4 -8.82 1.94 -14.51
N LEU A 5 -10.09 2.31 -14.57
CA LEU A 5 -10.78 2.88 -13.42
C LEU A 5 -11.17 1.76 -12.48
N GLY A 6 -10.97 1.98 -11.19
CA GLY A 6 -11.30 1.02 -10.14
C GLY A 6 -11.62 1.73 -8.84
N LYS A 7 -11.58 0.94 -7.77
CA LYS A 7 -11.69 1.45 -6.39
C LYS A 7 -10.80 0.64 -5.47
N ILE A 8 -10.50 1.22 -4.30
CA ILE A 8 -10.00 0.45 -3.17
C ILE A 8 -11.15 -0.42 -2.68
N GLU A 9 -11.05 -1.73 -2.85
CA GLU A 9 -12.05 -2.69 -2.38
C GLU A 9 -11.96 -2.88 -0.87
N SER A 10 -10.75 -3.11 -0.37
CA SER A 10 -10.47 -3.20 1.06
C SER A 10 -9.06 -2.69 1.36
N VAL A 11 -8.86 -2.29 2.62
CA VAL A 11 -7.63 -1.66 3.06
C VAL A 11 -7.43 -1.89 4.55
N ARG A 12 -6.18 -2.11 4.96
CA ARG A 12 -5.80 -2.38 6.35
C ARG A 12 -4.41 -1.84 6.62
N PHE A 13 -4.23 -1.24 7.79
CA PHE A 13 -2.90 -1.01 8.38
C PHE A 13 -2.65 -2.05 9.47
N GLY A 14 -1.46 -2.67 9.48
CA GLY A 14 -1.08 -3.67 10.47
C GLY A 14 -0.07 -4.67 9.93
N LEU A 15 -0.03 -5.87 10.52
CA LEU A 15 0.80 -6.96 10.02
C LEU A 15 0.31 -7.42 8.64
N GLY A 16 1.25 -7.75 7.75
CA GLY A 16 0.99 -8.17 6.38
C GLY A 16 2.27 -8.44 5.61
N GLY A 17 2.23 -8.25 4.29
CA GLY A 17 3.39 -8.47 3.42
C GLY A 17 3.81 -9.94 3.38
N TYR A 18 5.12 -10.19 3.36
CA TYR A 18 5.64 -11.55 3.22
C TYR A 18 5.37 -12.37 4.49
N GLN A 19 4.47 -13.36 4.38
CA GLN A 19 4.08 -14.26 5.48
C GLN A 19 3.68 -13.54 6.78
N ASP A 20 3.00 -12.40 6.67
CA ASP A 20 2.60 -11.56 7.80
C ASP A 20 3.78 -11.08 8.68
N GLN A 21 5.01 -11.09 8.15
CA GLN A 21 6.22 -10.63 8.85
C GLN A 21 6.53 -9.15 8.64
N CYS A 22 5.76 -8.44 7.81
CA CYS A 22 5.91 -7.01 7.60
C CYS A 22 4.87 -6.21 8.38
N ILE A 23 5.13 -4.92 8.60
CA ILE A 23 4.15 -3.98 9.16
C ILE A 23 3.92 -2.84 8.18
N GLY A 24 2.66 -2.56 7.85
CA GLY A 24 2.37 -1.57 6.83
C GLY A 24 0.92 -1.53 6.37
N LEU A 25 0.72 -1.04 5.15
CA LEU A 25 -0.58 -0.87 4.51
C LEU A 25 -0.79 -1.95 3.45
N THR A 26 -1.83 -2.77 3.63
CA THR A 26 -2.34 -3.68 2.60
C THR A 26 -3.51 -3.00 1.90
N VAL A 27 -3.49 -2.97 0.56
CA VAL A 27 -4.55 -2.40 -0.27
C VAL A 27 -5.00 -3.44 -1.29
N HIS A 28 -6.29 -3.74 -1.34
CA HIS A 28 -6.89 -4.50 -2.42
C HIS A 28 -7.62 -3.56 -3.36
N LEU A 29 -7.25 -3.60 -4.63
CA LEU A 29 -7.82 -2.79 -5.70
C LEU A 29 -8.71 -3.66 -6.57
N ALA A 30 -9.91 -3.18 -6.89
CA ALA A 30 -10.83 -3.86 -7.78
C ALA A 30 -11.14 -3.00 -9.01
N SER A 31 -11.15 -3.64 -10.18
CA SER A 31 -11.57 -3.04 -11.44
C SER A 31 -12.21 -4.09 -12.36
N GLY A 32 -13.46 -3.85 -12.80
CA GLY A 32 -14.10 -4.62 -13.88
C GLY A 32 -14.17 -6.14 -13.68
N GLY A 33 -14.25 -6.63 -12.44
CA GLY A 33 -14.29 -8.06 -12.11
C GLY A 33 -12.92 -8.72 -11.88
N SER A 34 -11.83 -7.96 -11.95
CA SER A 34 -10.48 -8.36 -11.56
C SER A 34 -10.04 -7.61 -10.31
N GLY A 35 -9.15 -8.24 -9.51
CA GLY A 35 -8.61 -7.67 -8.29
C GLY A 35 -7.09 -7.85 -8.21
N VAL A 36 -6.40 -6.86 -7.66
CA VAL A 36 -4.96 -6.94 -7.38
C VAL A 36 -4.65 -6.33 -6.02
N ALA A 37 -3.68 -6.91 -5.32
CA ALA A 37 -3.24 -6.42 -4.03
C ALA A 37 -1.91 -5.67 -4.16
N ASP A 38 -1.73 -4.66 -3.32
CA ASP A 38 -0.48 -3.93 -3.15
C ASP A 38 -0.16 -3.83 -1.65
N PHE A 39 1.12 -3.76 -1.30
CA PHE A 39 1.58 -3.67 0.08
C PHE A 39 2.72 -2.67 0.22
N PHE A 40 2.63 -1.80 1.23
CA PHE A 40 3.71 -0.88 1.59
C PHE A 40 4.08 -1.10 3.04
N GLY A 41 5.31 -1.53 3.29
CA GLY A 41 5.83 -1.67 4.64
C GLY A 41 7.13 -2.49 4.69
N PRO A 42 8.02 -2.20 5.63
CA PRO A 42 9.19 -3.03 5.87
C PRO A 42 8.85 -4.28 6.70
N TYR A 43 9.83 -5.17 6.84
CA TYR A 43 9.79 -6.21 7.87
C TYR A 43 9.58 -5.61 9.26
N CYS A 44 8.70 -6.24 10.05
CA CYS A 44 8.27 -5.72 11.34
C CYS A 44 9.39 -5.83 12.38
N PRO A 45 9.77 -4.73 13.07
CA PRO A 45 10.79 -4.76 14.12
C PRO A 45 10.47 -5.66 15.30
N GLY A 46 9.17 -5.87 15.59
CA GLY A 46 8.73 -6.78 16.64
C GLY A 46 8.75 -8.26 16.26
N LEU A 47 9.03 -8.61 15.00
CA LEU A 47 9.03 -9.99 14.50
C LEU A 47 10.38 -10.41 13.91
N ILE A 48 11.14 -9.47 13.36
CA ILE A 48 12.39 -9.73 12.64
C ILE A 48 13.50 -8.83 13.19
N GLU A 49 14.55 -9.44 13.71
CA GLU A 49 15.76 -8.77 14.13
C GLU A 49 16.73 -8.62 12.94
N VAL A 50 17.35 -7.44 12.82
CA VAL A 50 18.45 -7.23 11.88
C VAL A 50 19.69 -7.98 12.38
N ASN A 51 20.30 -8.75 11.50
CA ASN A 51 21.51 -9.51 11.79
C ASN A 51 22.45 -9.54 10.57
N GLU A 52 23.56 -10.25 10.69
CA GLU A 52 24.61 -10.34 9.66
C GLU A 52 24.14 -10.88 8.30
N ARG A 53 22.99 -11.59 8.25
CA ARG A 53 22.41 -12.11 7.00
C ARG A 53 21.39 -11.16 6.38
N THR A 54 21.01 -10.11 7.09
CA THR A 54 20.05 -9.11 6.62
C THR A 54 20.74 -8.20 5.61
N LYS A 55 20.08 -7.96 4.47
CA LYS A 55 20.63 -7.11 3.38
C LYS A 55 20.35 -5.61 3.58
N TRP A 56 19.82 -5.24 4.73
CA TRP A 56 19.37 -3.90 5.10
C TRP A 56 19.66 -3.68 6.58
N THR A 57 19.83 -2.42 6.96
CA THR A 57 20.13 -2.00 8.33
C THR A 57 18.87 -1.55 9.07
N GLU A 58 18.96 -1.40 10.39
CA GLU A 58 17.90 -0.76 11.18
C GLU A 58 17.55 0.64 10.66
N GLU A 59 18.55 1.40 10.22
CA GLU A 59 18.34 2.73 9.64
C GLU A 59 17.57 2.68 8.31
N ASP A 60 17.82 1.67 7.47
CA ASP A 60 17.07 1.46 6.23
C ASP A 60 15.60 1.12 6.54
N ARG A 61 15.38 0.27 7.55
CA ARG A 61 14.02 -0.06 8.02
C ARG A 61 13.30 1.18 8.55
N ASP A 62 13.97 2.02 9.33
CA ASP A 62 13.39 3.26 9.85
C ASP A 62 13.02 4.23 8.72
N LYS A 63 13.84 4.31 7.66
CA LYS A 63 13.52 5.09 6.44
C LYS A 63 12.28 4.52 5.74
N GLU A 64 12.16 3.20 5.63
CA GLU A 64 10.98 2.55 5.03
C GLU A 64 9.71 2.73 5.87
N LEU A 65 9.81 2.68 7.21
CA LEU A 65 8.71 3.01 8.12
C LEU A 65 8.24 4.45 7.91
N ALA A 66 9.19 5.40 7.88
CA ALA A 66 8.87 6.81 7.62
C ALA A 66 8.23 7.02 6.24
N SER A 67 8.74 6.34 5.21
CA SER A 67 8.19 6.38 3.86
C SER A 67 6.76 5.83 3.80
N THR A 68 6.52 4.71 4.50
CA THR A 68 5.19 4.08 4.61
C THR A 68 4.19 5.04 5.25
N MET A 69 4.56 5.68 6.37
CA MET A 69 3.69 6.65 7.05
C MET A 69 3.43 7.92 6.21
N ARG A 70 4.43 8.42 5.48
CA ARG A 70 4.24 9.55 4.54
C ARG A 70 3.27 9.17 3.42
N ARG A 71 3.37 7.95 2.89
CA ARG A 71 2.44 7.46 1.86
C ARG A 71 1.01 7.33 2.39
N ILE A 72 0.83 6.80 3.60
CA ILE A 72 -0.49 6.74 4.24
C ILE A 72 -1.07 8.15 4.43
N ALA A 73 -0.26 9.10 4.90
CA ALA A 73 -0.69 10.49 5.06
C ALA A 73 -1.13 11.11 3.72
N ASP A 74 -0.34 10.92 2.65
CA ASP A 74 -0.70 11.39 1.30
C ASP A 74 -2.03 10.79 0.83
N LEU A 75 -2.21 9.47 0.96
CA LEU A 75 -3.45 8.79 0.59
C LEU A 75 -4.66 9.35 1.34
N LEU A 76 -4.54 9.54 2.65
CA LEU A 76 -5.60 10.08 3.48
C LEU A 76 -5.96 11.53 3.12
N VAL A 77 -4.95 12.38 2.93
CA VAL A 77 -5.15 13.79 2.54
C VAL A 77 -5.82 13.87 1.17
N ARG A 78 -5.30 13.14 0.17
CA ARG A 78 -5.87 13.14 -1.18
C ARG A 78 -7.29 12.57 -1.21
N ALA A 79 -7.58 11.57 -0.40
CA ALA A 79 -8.92 11.02 -0.26
C ALA A 79 -9.87 11.85 0.63
N LYS A 80 -9.36 12.91 1.27
CA LYS A 80 -10.08 13.70 2.30
C LYS A 80 -10.64 12.82 3.42
N LYS A 81 -9.85 11.86 3.90
CA LYS A 81 -10.19 10.92 4.98
C LYS A 81 -9.26 11.10 6.18
N SER A 82 -9.73 10.68 7.35
CA SER A 82 -8.97 10.74 8.61
C SER A 82 -8.42 9.38 9.05
N GLU A 83 -8.91 8.29 8.48
CA GLU A 83 -8.54 6.92 8.88
C GLU A 83 -8.44 5.99 7.68
N VAL A 84 -7.58 4.97 7.81
CA VAL A 84 -7.26 4.03 6.71
C VAL A 84 -8.49 3.24 6.27
N SER A 85 -9.33 2.77 7.21
CA SER A 85 -10.59 2.07 6.92
C SER A 85 -11.51 2.85 5.98
N ALA A 86 -11.52 4.18 6.08
CA ALA A 86 -12.35 5.06 5.26
C ALA A 86 -11.83 5.25 3.82
N LEU A 87 -10.67 4.68 3.47
CA LEU A 87 -10.19 4.60 2.09
C LEU A 87 -10.93 3.53 1.28
N ALA A 88 -11.62 2.58 1.92
CA ALA A 88 -12.45 1.62 1.21
C ALA A 88 -13.54 2.34 0.40
N GLY A 89 -13.70 1.92 -0.86
CA GLY A 89 -14.60 2.54 -1.83
C GLY A 89 -14.03 3.76 -2.56
N VAL A 90 -12.87 4.29 -2.18
CA VAL A 90 -12.26 5.45 -2.85
C VAL A 90 -11.89 5.06 -4.30
N PRO A 91 -12.30 5.86 -5.30
CA PRO A 91 -12.00 5.61 -6.70
C PRO A 91 -10.51 5.80 -6.99
N VAL A 92 -9.97 4.92 -7.83
CA VAL A 92 -8.56 4.92 -8.23
C VAL A 92 -8.41 4.73 -9.73
N GLU A 93 -7.30 5.22 -10.27
CA GLU A 93 -6.78 4.82 -11.58
C GLU A 93 -5.66 3.83 -11.35
N ILE A 94 -5.76 2.65 -11.96
CA ILE A 94 -4.82 1.54 -11.82
C ILE A 94 -4.11 1.34 -13.16
N GLU A 95 -2.79 1.25 -13.14
CA GLU A 95 -1.96 1.05 -14.31
C GLU A 95 -1.31 -0.33 -14.27
N PHE A 96 -1.44 -1.06 -15.37
CA PHE A 96 -0.86 -2.39 -15.53
C PHE A 96 0.14 -2.43 -16.69
N GLU A 97 1.20 -3.22 -16.48
CA GLU A 97 2.16 -3.62 -17.49
C GLU A 97 1.99 -5.13 -17.75
N GLY A 98 1.17 -5.47 -18.75
CA GLY A 98 0.70 -6.85 -18.92
C GLY A 98 -0.29 -7.21 -17.81
N ASN A 99 -0.02 -8.29 -17.06
CA ASN A 99 -0.82 -8.69 -15.88
C ASN A 99 -0.20 -8.19 -14.56
N LEU A 100 0.87 -7.42 -14.60
CA LEU A 100 1.57 -6.90 -13.42
C LEU A 100 1.02 -5.52 -13.06
N LEU A 101 0.67 -5.33 -11.79
CA LEU A 101 0.37 -4.00 -11.25
C LEU A 101 1.63 -3.14 -11.36
N LYS A 102 1.54 -2.02 -12.09
CA LYS A 102 2.65 -1.08 -12.25
C LYS A 102 2.55 0.08 -11.28
N SER A 103 1.38 0.71 -11.21
CA SER A 103 1.12 1.85 -10.35
C SER A 103 -0.37 2.00 -10.14
N TRP A 104 -0.77 2.81 -9.16
CA TRP A 104 -2.14 3.29 -9.01
C TRP A 104 -2.15 4.61 -8.25
N ARG A 105 -3.22 5.37 -8.41
CA ARG A 105 -3.43 6.64 -7.69
C ARG A 105 -4.90 6.84 -7.35
N ILE A 106 -5.16 7.56 -6.26
CA ILE A 106 -6.49 8.11 -5.97
C ILE A 106 -6.89 9.07 -7.09
N LEU A 107 -8.15 9.00 -7.51
CA LEU A 107 -8.77 9.98 -8.38
C LEU A 107 -9.43 11.04 -7.50
N ASP A 108 -8.73 12.16 -7.29
CA ASP A 108 -9.16 13.29 -6.44
C ASP A 108 -10.15 14.22 -7.15
N GLU A 109 -10.16 14.24 -8.48
CA GLU A 109 -11.13 14.99 -9.31
C GLU A 109 -12.59 14.55 -9.10
N VAL A 110 -12.81 13.37 -8.51
CA VAL A 110 -14.15 12.78 -8.30
C VAL A 110 -14.55 12.71 -6.82
N LEU A 111 -13.78 13.33 -5.92
CA LEU A 111 -13.95 13.32 -4.45
C LEU A 111 -14.28 14.69 -3.86
#